data_AF-A0A941MBP2-F1
#
_entry.id   AF-A0A941MBP2-F1
#
_cell.length_a   1.000
_cell.length_b   1.000
_cell.length_c   1.000
_cell.angle_alpha   90.00
_cell.angle_beta   90.00
_cell.angle_gamma   90.00
#
_symmetry.space_group_name_H-M   'P 1'
#
loop_
_entity.id
_entity.type
_entity.pdbx_description
1 polymer ?
#
loop_
_entity_poly.entity_id
_entity_poly.type
_entity_poly.pdbx_seq_one_letter_code
_entity_poly.pdbx_strand_id
1 'polypeptide(L)'
;MKRLALSLLILLSTSLSACAQSSPAPATGATPAPAATQTPAEPSVVAGSPEARVRDALHALDARIPIETIGPAPIPGFRQVVAAGQVFYVSDDGKYLFRGGLLDLTRRVDLGEAAMAKVRKSILATLPESDRIVFAPSGPTRFTVVVLTDVECGFCRKFHSDIAKYNDLGIRVEYIAYPRAGLGSDDYRKMVAVWCAPNRQSALTDAKNGRPVAMGQCARTPVDMQYRAGQRMGLEGTPMILDPDGRMVSSYLPPEQLLQRLQAMHGGTSAG
;
A
#
# COMPACT_ATOMS: atom_id res chain seq x y z
N MET A 1 34.32 -31.99 -46.02
CA MET A 1 34.67 -33.33 -46.51
C MET A 1 33.76 -34.35 -45.82
N LYS A 2 33.02 -35.16 -46.63
CA LYS A 2 32.33 -36.46 -46.36
C LYS A 2 31.36 -36.54 -45.16
N ARG A 3 30.02 -36.57 -45.32
CA ARG A 3 29.08 -37.55 -45.95
C ARG A 3 28.84 -38.84 -45.13
N LEU A 4 27.59 -39.05 -44.70
CA LEU A 4 26.72 -40.27 -44.71
C LEU A 4 25.54 -39.96 -43.74
N ALA A 5 24.25 -39.82 -44.06
CA ALA A 5 23.30 -40.50 -44.95
C ALA A 5 23.03 -41.97 -44.58
N LEU A 6 21.90 -42.24 -43.91
CA LEU A 6 20.95 -43.29 -44.33
C LEU A 6 19.56 -43.13 -43.68
N SER A 7 18.56 -43.10 -44.55
CA SER A 7 17.12 -43.04 -44.32
C SER A 7 16.52 -44.45 -44.20
N LEU A 8 15.40 -44.66 -43.46
CA LEU A 8 14.28 -45.50 -43.94
C LEU A 8 12.98 -45.42 -43.09
N LEU A 9 11.89 -45.11 -43.82
CA LEU A 9 10.45 -45.47 -43.77
C LEU A 9 9.74 -45.80 -42.43
N ILE A 10 8.71 -45.03 -42.04
CA ILE A 10 7.25 -45.17 -42.35
C ILE A 10 6.62 -46.45 -41.78
N LEU A 11 5.61 -46.27 -40.90
CA LEU A 11 4.34 -47.02 -40.91
C LEU A 11 3.27 -46.24 -40.11
N LEU A 12 2.26 -45.76 -40.85
CA LEU A 12 0.96 -45.30 -40.36
C LEU A 12 0.16 -46.51 -39.86
N SER A 13 -0.43 -46.41 -38.67
CA SER A 13 -1.58 -47.24 -38.29
C SER A 13 -2.63 -46.37 -37.60
N THR A 14 -3.61 -45.93 -38.39
CA THR A 14 -4.88 -45.38 -37.93
C THR A 14 -5.76 -46.52 -37.44
N SER A 15 -6.00 -46.59 -36.14
CA SER A 15 -6.99 -47.50 -35.57
C SER A 15 -8.27 -46.73 -35.25
N LEU A 16 -9.26 -46.86 -36.12
CA LEU A 16 -10.67 -46.60 -35.80
C LEU A 16 -11.12 -47.68 -34.79
N SER A 17 -11.55 -47.27 -33.60
CA SER A 17 -12.44 -48.08 -32.77
C SER A 17 -13.61 -47.23 -32.31
N ALA A 18 -14.77 -47.56 -32.84
CA ALA A 18 -16.07 -47.12 -32.41
C ALA A 18 -16.62 -48.07 -31.32
N CYS A 19 -17.56 -47.54 -30.56
CA CYS A 19 -18.51 -48.21 -29.64
C CYS A 19 -17.99 -48.63 -28.26
N ALA A 20 -18.42 -47.91 -27.21
CA ALA A 20 -19.55 -48.33 -26.38
C ALA A 20 -19.83 -47.29 -25.28
N GLN A 21 -21.00 -46.66 -25.33
CA GLN A 21 -21.55 -45.90 -24.21
C GLN A 21 -22.15 -46.89 -23.20
N SER A 22 -21.64 -46.89 -21.98
CA SER A 22 -22.32 -47.44 -20.82
C SER A 22 -22.77 -46.27 -19.94
N SER A 23 -24.06 -45.97 -19.98
CA SER A 23 -24.71 -45.06 -19.03
C SER A 23 -24.73 -45.69 -17.64
N PRO A 24 -24.29 -44.99 -16.58
CA PRO A 24 -24.58 -45.40 -15.21
C PRO A 24 -26.02 -45.02 -14.84
N ALA A 25 -26.70 -45.92 -14.13
CA ALA A 25 -27.99 -45.72 -13.50
C ALA A 25 -27.96 -44.59 -12.44
N PRO A 26 -29.12 -43.98 -12.10
CA PRO A 26 -29.17 -42.78 -11.27
C PRO A 26 -28.95 -43.13 -9.79
N ALA A 27 -27.85 -42.61 -9.22
CA ALA A 27 -27.68 -42.57 -7.78
C ALA A 27 -28.52 -41.43 -7.20
N THR A 28 -29.64 -41.79 -6.60
CA THR A 28 -30.42 -40.95 -5.69
C THR A 28 -29.59 -40.62 -4.47
N GLY A 29 -29.22 -39.34 -4.30
CA GLY A 29 -28.56 -38.86 -3.08
C GLY A 29 -27.57 -37.73 -3.32
N ALA A 30 -27.98 -36.62 -3.94
CA ALA A 30 -27.19 -35.39 -3.97
C ALA A 30 -27.60 -34.48 -2.82
N THR A 31 -26.77 -34.44 -1.78
CA THR A 31 -26.76 -33.36 -0.79
C THR A 31 -26.59 -32.01 -1.51
N PRO A 32 -27.33 -30.95 -1.18
CA PRO A 32 -27.13 -29.65 -1.81
C PRO A 32 -25.71 -29.17 -1.55
N ALA A 33 -24.96 -28.92 -2.61
CA ALA A 33 -23.68 -28.23 -2.51
C ALA A 33 -23.91 -26.87 -1.83
N PRO A 34 -23.05 -26.47 -0.87
CA PRO A 34 -23.17 -25.14 -0.27
C PRO A 34 -23.02 -24.11 -1.38
N ALA A 35 -23.98 -23.18 -1.43
CA ALA A 35 -24.05 -22.10 -2.40
C ALA A 35 -22.68 -21.40 -2.45
N ALA A 36 -22.06 -21.43 -3.63
CA ALA A 36 -20.86 -20.67 -3.92
C ALA A 36 -21.14 -19.20 -3.56
N THR A 37 -20.46 -18.72 -2.52
CA THR A 37 -20.48 -17.33 -2.12
C THR A 37 -19.95 -16.53 -3.30
N GLN A 38 -20.82 -15.74 -3.93
CA GLN A 38 -20.45 -14.87 -5.03
C GLN A 38 -19.38 -13.91 -4.53
N THR A 39 -18.19 -14.00 -5.11
CA THR A 39 -17.15 -12.96 -5.00
C THR A 39 -17.80 -11.62 -5.36
N PRO A 40 -17.70 -10.57 -4.52
CA PRO A 40 -18.20 -9.25 -4.87
C PRO A 40 -17.62 -8.84 -6.22
N ALA A 41 -18.49 -8.62 -7.21
CA ALA A 41 -18.08 -8.14 -8.52
C ALA A 41 -17.40 -6.77 -8.32
N GLU A 42 -16.15 -6.65 -8.75
CA GLU A 42 -15.52 -5.34 -8.90
C GLU A 42 -16.42 -4.46 -9.78
N PRO A 43 -16.59 -3.16 -9.46
CA PRO A 43 -17.44 -2.29 -10.24
C PRO A 43 -16.98 -2.30 -11.70
N SER A 44 -17.83 -2.88 -12.55
CA SER A 44 -17.64 -2.96 -14.00
C SER A 44 -17.54 -1.54 -14.57
N VAL A 45 -16.34 -1.17 -15.03
CA VAL A 45 -16.12 0.10 -15.71
C VAL A 45 -16.83 0.05 -17.06
N VAL A 46 -17.81 0.93 -17.26
CA VAL A 46 -18.56 0.98 -18.52
C VAL A 46 -17.62 1.29 -19.68
N ALA A 47 -17.60 0.44 -20.70
CA ALA A 47 -16.78 0.62 -21.89
C ALA A 47 -17.09 1.96 -22.56
N GLY A 48 -16.06 2.70 -22.97
CA GLY A 48 -16.22 4.03 -23.56
C GLY A 48 -16.69 5.11 -22.59
N SER A 49 -16.74 4.86 -21.27
CA SER A 49 -16.91 5.91 -20.28
C SER A 49 -15.67 6.81 -20.19
N PRO A 50 -15.77 8.02 -19.60
CA PRO A 50 -14.60 8.84 -19.28
C PRO A 50 -13.57 8.07 -18.44
N GLU A 51 -14.01 7.24 -17.50
CA GLU A 51 -13.11 6.43 -16.70
C GLU A 51 -12.34 5.40 -17.53
N ALA A 52 -13.02 4.67 -18.42
CA ALA A 52 -12.37 3.71 -19.31
C ALA A 52 -11.30 4.39 -20.17
N ARG A 53 -11.64 5.52 -20.81
CA ARG A 53 -10.68 6.28 -21.63
C ARG A 53 -9.48 6.78 -20.85
N VAL A 54 -9.70 7.30 -19.64
CA VAL A 54 -8.60 7.76 -18.77
C VAL A 54 -7.71 6.58 -18.35
N ARG A 55 -8.30 5.43 -18.00
CA ARG A 55 -7.56 4.21 -17.66
C ARG A 55 -6.71 3.73 -18.83
N ASP A 56 -7.28 3.66 -20.02
CA ASP A 56 -6.59 3.24 -21.24
C ASP A 56 -5.44 4.20 -21.57
N ALA A 57 -5.67 5.52 -21.45
CA ALA A 57 -4.64 6.53 -21.68
C ALA A 57 -3.46 6.39 -20.70
N LEU A 58 -3.72 6.13 -19.42
CA LEU A 58 -2.67 5.91 -18.42
C LEU A 58 -1.88 4.62 -18.68
N HIS A 59 -2.56 3.52 -19.03
CA HIS A 59 -1.89 2.26 -19.39
C HIS A 59 -1.12 2.36 -20.71
N ALA A 60 -1.53 3.22 -21.64
CA ALA A 60 -0.76 3.50 -22.86
C ALA A 60 0.56 4.24 -22.56
N LEU A 61 0.61 5.06 -21.50
CA LEU A 61 1.83 5.73 -21.04
C LEU A 61 2.76 4.77 -20.27
N ASP A 62 2.19 4.00 -19.34
CA ASP A 62 2.88 2.94 -18.62
C ASP A 62 1.89 1.81 -18.30
N ALA A 63 2.06 0.68 -18.97
CA ALA A 63 1.19 -0.48 -18.82
C ALA A 63 1.17 -1.07 -17.40
N ARG A 64 2.13 -0.69 -16.54
CA ARG A 64 2.27 -1.18 -15.16
C ARG A 64 1.94 -0.11 -14.12
N ILE A 65 1.46 1.07 -14.52
CA ILE A 65 1.14 2.13 -13.56
C ILE A 65 0.07 1.63 -12.58
N PRO A 66 0.33 1.62 -11.26
CA PRO A 66 -0.67 1.20 -10.28
C PRO A 66 -1.71 2.32 -10.15
N ILE A 67 -2.90 2.07 -10.66
CA ILE A 67 -4.05 2.98 -10.55
C ILE A 67 -4.84 2.60 -9.30
N GLU A 68 -4.89 3.51 -8.32
CA GLU A 68 -5.64 3.32 -7.09
C GLU A 68 -7.10 3.72 -7.26
N THR A 69 -7.34 4.89 -7.86
CA THR A 69 -8.69 5.41 -8.09
C THR A 69 -8.76 6.24 -9.36
N ILE A 70 -9.91 6.18 -10.04
CA ILE A 70 -10.31 7.12 -11.07
C ILE A 70 -11.73 7.57 -10.69
N GLY A 71 -11.95 8.87 -10.54
CA GLY A 71 -13.23 9.42 -10.13
C GLY A 71 -13.51 10.76 -10.80
N PRO A 72 -14.74 11.30 -10.67
CA PRO A 72 -15.05 12.63 -11.17
C PRO A 72 -14.17 13.69 -10.48
N ALA A 73 -13.63 14.63 -11.25
CA ALA A 73 -13.05 15.85 -10.68
C ALA A 73 -14.15 16.91 -10.51
N PRO A 74 -13.99 17.86 -9.58
CA PRO A 74 -14.87 19.03 -9.48
C PRO A 74 -14.67 20.03 -10.63
N ILE A 75 -13.60 19.89 -11.42
CA ILE A 75 -13.36 20.67 -12.63
C ILE A 75 -14.11 19.97 -13.77
N PRO A 76 -15.07 20.61 -14.45
CA PRO A 76 -15.82 20.00 -15.53
C PRO A 76 -14.90 19.49 -16.65
N GLY A 77 -15.21 18.31 -17.18
CA GLY A 77 -14.44 17.70 -18.28
C GLY A 77 -13.18 16.95 -17.83
N PHE A 78 -12.96 16.76 -16.53
CA PHE A 78 -11.80 16.05 -15.99
C PHE A 78 -12.19 14.97 -14.96
N ARG A 79 -11.35 13.94 -14.88
CA ARG A 79 -11.33 12.92 -13.82
C ARG A 79 -10.17 13.19 -12.88
N GLN A 80 -10.41 13.04 -11.58
CA GLN A 80 -9.35 12.97 -10.57
C GLN A 80 -8.86 11.53 -10.51
N VAL A 81 -7.56 11.35 -10.63
CA VAL A 81 -6.92 10.05 -10.62
C VAL A 81 -5.90 10.01 -9.49
N VAL A 82 -5.89 8.92 -8.73
CA VAL A 82 -4.75 8.58 -7.87
C VAL A 82 -4.05 7.38 -8.47
N ALA A 83 -2.80 7.55 -8.85
CA ALA A 83 -1.97 6.49 -9.42
C ALA A 83 -0.51 6.68 -9.02
N ALA A 84 0.22 5.59 -8.78
CA ALA A 84 1.64 5.62 -8.41
C ALA A 84 1.97 6.57 -7.24
N GLY A 85 1.06 6.69 -6.26
CA GLY A 85 1.22 7.60 -5.11
C GLY A 85 1.08 9.09 -5.45
N GLN A 86 0.55 9.43 -6.62
CA GLN A 86 0.38 10.80 -7.08
C GLN A 86 -1.08 11.06 -7.50
N VAL A 87 -1.48 12.33 -7.41
CA VAL A 87 -2.76 12.81 -7.92
C VAL A 87 -2.55 13.44 -9.29
N PHE A 88 -3.37 13.00 -10.24
CA PHE A 88 -3.45 13.56 -11.57
C PHE A 88 -4.87 14.01 -11.87
N TYR A 89 -4.99 14.92 -12.83
CA TYR A 89 -6.24 15.29 -13.44
C TYR A 89 -6.14 15.01 -14.92
N VAL A 90 -7.04 14.17 -15.42
CA VAL A 90 -7.03 13.73 -16.82
C VAL A 90 -8.36 14.12 -17.46
N SER A 91 -8.32 14.70 -18.66
CA SER A 91 -9.55 15.08 -19.36
C SER A 91 -10.43 13.84 -19.64
N ASP A 92 -11.74 14.03 -19.71
CA ASP A 92 -12.72 12.94 -19.91
C ASP A 92 -12.54 12.19 -21.24
N ASP A 93 -11.82 12.78 -22.18
CA ASP A 93 -11.42 12.18 -23.47
C ASP A 93 -10.03 11.52 -23.45
N GLY A 94 -9.31 11.57 -22.31
CA GLY A 94 -8.01 10.93 -22.10
C GLY A 94 -6.82 11.66 -22.72
N LYS A 95 -6.99 12.85 -23.29
CA LYS A 95 -5.93 13.53 -24.08
C LYS A 95 -4.99 14.42 -23.28
N TYR A 96 -5.48 15.03 -22.22
CA TYR A 96 -4.72 16.00 -21.42
C TYR A 96 -4.57 15.50 -20.01
N LEU A 97 -3.34 15.56 -19.49
CA LEU A 97 -3.02 15.23 -18.12
C LEU A 97 -2.24 16.40 -17.51
N PHE A 98 -2.62 16.80 -16.29
CA PHE A 98 -1.80 17.66 -15.48
C PHE A 98 -1.65 17.09 -14.07
N ARG A 99 -0.50 17.41 -13.45
CA ARG A 99 -0.14 17.03 -12.08
C ARG A 99 -0.09 18.29 -11.23
N GLY A 100 -0.66 18.24 -10.04
CA GLY A 100 -0.62 19.36 -9.10
C GLY A 100 -1.70 19.28 -8.03
N GLY A 101 -1.69 20.25 -7.12
CA GLY A 101 -2.73 20.42 -6.10
C GLY A 101 -3.95 21.13 -6.68
N LEU A 102 -5.12 20.77 -6.17
CA LEU A 102 -6.37 21.46 -6.45
C LEU A 102 -6.97 21.95 -5.15
N LEU A 103 -6.90 23.26 -4.91
CA LEU A 103 -7.44 23.88 -3.72
C LEU A 103 -8.87 24.37 -4.00
N ASP A 104 -9.84 23.83 -3.26
CA ASP A 104 -11.18 24.42 -3.18
C ASP A 104 -11.11 25.71 -2.36
N LEU A 105 -11.28 26.86 -3.01
CA LEU A 105 -11.17 28.17 -2.34
C LEU A 105 -12.34 28.49 -1.41
N THR A 106 -13.50 27.90 -1.66
CA THR A 106 -14.71 28.08 -0.83
C THR A 106 -14.56 27.30 0.46
N ARG A 107 -14.16 26.03 0.36
CA ARG A 107 -13.99 25.14 1.51
C ARG A 107 -12.60 25.26 2.15
N ARG A 108 -11.64 25.86 1.45
CA ARG A 108 -10.22 25.94 1.82
C ARG A 108 -9.59 24.55 2.03
N VAL A 109 -9.93 23.61 1.15
CA VAL A 109 -9.48 22.21 1.24
C VAL A 109 -8.67 21.83 0.01
N ASP A 110 -7.51 21.22 0.22
CA ASP A 110 -6.75 20.56 -0.84
C ASP A 110 -7.45 19.24 -1.21
N LEU A 111 -8.02 19.20 -2.42
CA LEU A 111 -8.78 18.06 -2.92
C LEU A 111 -7.87 16.91 -3.39
N GLY A 112 -6.62 17.20 -3.72
CA GLY A 112 -5.62 16.18 -4.01
C GLY A 112 -5.26 15.43 -2.73
N GLU A 113 -4.98 16.16 -1.64
CA GLU A 113 -4.74 15.51 -0.36
C GLU A 113 -5.98 14.79 0.18
N ALA A 114 -7.18 15.35 0.01
CA ALA A 114 -8.40 14.65 0.40
C ALA A 114 -8.58 13.30 -0.35
N ALA A 115 -8.10 13.20 -1.60
CA ALA A 115 -8.10 11.96 -2.36
C ALA A 115 -7.01 11.00 -1.87
N MET A 116 -5.79 11.50 -1.66
CA MET A 116 -4.68 10.69 -1.13
C MET A 116 -4.96 10.15 0.27
N ALA A 117 -5.59 10.93 1.15
CA ALA A 117 -5.97 10.47 2.49
C ALA A 117 -6.89 9.23 2.44
N LYS A 118 -7.87 9.22 1.52
CA LYS A 118 -8.75 8.05 1.30
C LYS A 118 -7.96 6.83 0.84
N VAL A 119 -7.06 7.00 -0.12
CA VAL A 119 -6.19 5.92 -0.62
C VAL A 119 -5.29 5.39 0.50
N ARG A 120 -4.63 6.28 1.24
CA ARG A 120 -3.77 5.92 2.40
C ARG A 120 -4.56 5.18 3.46
N LYS A 121 -5.77 5.64 3.81
CA LYS A 121 -6.65 4.95 4.76
C LYS A 121 -6.96 3.51 4.31
N SER A 122 -7.34 3.34 3.04
CA SER A 122 -7.58 2.02 2.47
C SER A 122 -6.33 1.13 2.51
N ILE A 123 -5.16 1.66 2.16
CA ILE A 123 -3.91 0.90 2.24
C ILE A 123 -3.58 0.55 3.69
N LEU A 124 -3.71 1.48 4.64
CA LEU A 124 -3.47 1.24 6.06
C LEU A 124 -4.37 0.13 6.62
N ALA A 125 -5.61 0.02 6.15
CA ALA A 125 -6.52 -1.06 6.52
C ALA A 125 -6.04 -2.45 6.04
N THR A 126 -5.20 -2.51 5.00
CA THR A 126 -4.58 -3.77 4.53
C THR A 126 -3.32 -4.17 5.30
N LEU A 127 -2.76 -3.25 6.11
CA LEU A 127 -1.53 -3.47 6.85
C LEU A 127 -1.85 -3.81 8.31
N PRO A 128 -1.74 -5.08 8.73
CA PRO A 128 -2.15 -5.50 10.06
C PRO A 128 -1.28 -4.85 11.12
N GLU A 129 -1.88 -4.53 12.27
CA GLU A 129 -1.16 -3.94 13.41
C GLU A 129 -0.04 -4.85 13.92
N SER A 130 -0.22 -6.18 13.84
CA SER A 130 0.79 -7.17 14.21
C SER A 130 2.08 -7.09 13.40
N ASP A 131 2.06 -6.44 12.23
CA ASP A 131 3.24 -6.21 11.39
C ASP A 131 3.89 -4.83 11.67
N ARG A 132 3.29 -4.01 12.54
CA ARG A 132 3.82 -2.70 12.95
C ARG A 132 4.70 -2.84 14.19
N ILE A 133 5.55 -1.84 14.43
CA ILE A 133 6.26 -1.70 15.71
C ILE A 133 5.61 -0.54 16.47
N VAL A 134 4.91 -0.87 17.54
CA VAL A 134 4.10 0.08 18.31
C VAL A 134 4.87 0.56 19.52
N PHE A 135 4.89 1.88 19.76
CA PHE A 135 5.32 2.50 21.01
C PHE A 135 4.13 3.28 21.56
N ALA A 136 3.58 2.82 22.69
CA ALA A 136 2.35 3.35 23.26
C ALA A 136 2.62 4.06 24.59
N PRO A 137 1.80 5.07 24.94
CA PRO A 137 1.75 5.63 26.30
C PRO A 137 1.52 4.55 27.36
N SER A 138 2.09 4.74 28.55
CA SER A 138 1.73 3.94 29.74
C SER A 138 0.33 4.27 30.26
N GLY A 139 -0.13 5.50 30.03
CA GLY A 139 -1.49 5.98 30.33
C GLY A 139 -2.44 5.93 29.13
N PRO A 140 -3.54 6.72 29.15
CA PRO A 140 -4.51 6.72 28.07
C PRO A 140 -3.91 7.24 26.75
N THR A 141 -4.24 6.57 25.65
CA THR A 141 -3.91 7.06 24.30
C THR A 141 -4.87 8.19 23.92
N ARG A 142 -4.31 9.36 23.64
CA ARG A 142 -5.05 10.56 23.17
C ARG A 142 -5.09 10.64 21.65
N PHE A 143 -3.98 10.29 21.00
CA PHE A 143 -3.85 10.27 19.55
C PHE A 143 -3.02 9.07 19.12
N THR A 144 -3.31 8.54 17.93
CA THR A 144 -2.48 7.52 17.28
C THR A 144 -1.93 8.09 15.99
N VAL A 145 -0.65 7.86 15.72
CA VAL A 145 -0.03 8.18 14.43
C VAL A 145 0.64 6.97 13.83
N VAL A 146 0.56 6.84 12.51
CA VAL A 146 1.29 5.85 11.75
C VAL A 146 2.49 6.53 11.09
N VAL A 147 3.69 6.00 11.34
CA VAL A 147 4.94 6.62 10.91
C VAL A 147 5.70 5.68 9.99
N LEU A 148 5.79 6.06 8.71
CA LEU A 148 6.68 5.36 7.77
C LEU A 148 8.11 5.81 8.03
N THR A 149 8.98 4.85 8.37
CA THR A 149 10.29 5.13 8.96
C THR A 149 11.42 4.32 8.33
N ASP A 150 12.63 4.84 8.46
CA ASP A 150 13.89 4.28 7.96
C ASP A 150 14.93 4.38 9.11
N VAL A 151 15.68 3.31 9.38
CA VAL A 151 16.70 3.28 10.45
C VAL A 151 17.97 4.06 10.10
N GLU A 152 18.24 4.32 8.83
CA GLU A 152 19.34 5.15 8.33
C GLU A 152 18.96 6.62 8.13
N CYS A 153 17.67 6.99 8.29
CA CYS A 153 17.24 8.38 8.19
C CYS A 153 17.51 9.18 9.48
N GLY A 154 18.28 10.26 9.39
CA GLY A 154 18.58 11.15 10.51
C GLY A 154 17.35 11.72 11.22
N PHE A 155 16.33 12.18 10.48
CA PHE A 155 15.08 12.65 11.09
C PHE A 155 14.26 11.52 11.71
N CYS A 156 14.32 10.29 11.17
CA CYS A 156 13.68 9.13 11.79
C CYS A 156 14.35 8.71 13.10
N ARG A 157 15.67 8.86 13.19
CA ARG A 157 16.44 8.71 14.43
C ARG A 157 16.09 9.79 15.43
N LYS A 158 16.05 11.07 14.99
CA LYS A 158 15.65 12.19 15.85
C LYS A 158 14.23 12.00 16.39
N PHE A 159 13.26 11.66 15.54
CA PHE A 159 11.90 11.35 15.96
C PHE A 159 11.90 10.25 17.03
N HIS A 160 12.63 9.16 16.79
CA HIS A 160 12.67 8.07 17.75
C HIS A 160 13.42 8.39 19.06
N SER A 161 14.39 9.29 19.03
CA SER A 161 15.08 9.75 20.24
C SER A 161 14.14 10.44 21.23
N ASP A 162 13.01 10.99 20.74
CA ASP A 162 11.96 11.59 21.56
C ASP A 162 10.76 10.64 21.78
N ILE A 163 10.86 9.34 21.47
CA ILE A 163 9.71 8.42 21.49
C ILE A 163 8.97 8.41 22.83
N ALA A 164 9.71 8.45 23.94
CA ALA A 164 9.15 8.56 25.28
C ALA A 164 8.34 9.84 25.47
N LYS A 165 8.83 10.99 24.98
CA LYS A 165 8.12 12.28 25.09
C LYS A 165 6.81 12.27 24.30
N TYR A 166 6.78 11.69 23.10
CA TYR A 166 5.52 11.52 22.37
C TYR A 166 4.53 10.66 23.19
N ASN A 167 5.01 9.57 23.78
CA ASN A 167 4.19 8.69 24.61
C ASN A 167 3.70 9.38 25.89
N ASP A 168 4.53 10.19 26.56
CA ASP A 168 4.15 11.00 27.73
C ASP A 168 3.06 12.03 27.40
N LEU A 169 3.05 12.54 26.16
CA LEU A 169 1.99 13.42 25.65
C LEU A 169 0.69 12.66 25.25
N GLY A 170 0.65 11.34 25.44
CA GLY A 170 -0.48 10.49 25.09
C GLY A 170 -0.54 10.13 23.60
N ILE A 171 0.56 10.28 22.85
CA ILE A 171 0.63 9.93 21.43
C ILE A 171 1.17 8.51 21.30
N ARG A 172 0.34 7.62 20.76
CA ARG A 172 0.72 6.28 20.33
C ARG A 172 1.34 6.34 18.93
N VAL A 173 2.52 5.75 18.77
CA VAL A 173 3.27 5.73 17.51
C VAL A 173 3.33 4.32 16.96
N GLU A 174 2.90 4.13 15.72
CA GLU A 174 2.95 2.85 15.02
C GLU A 174 3.88 2.94 13.81
N TYR A 175 5.04 2.29 13.89
CA TYR A 175 6.00 2.32 12.80
C TYR A 175 5.69 1.31 11.70
N ILE A 176 5.85 1.76 10.46
CA ILE A 176 5.84 0.97 9.23
C ILE A 176 7.20 1.14 8.54
N ALA A 177 7.76 0.06 8.04
CA ALA A 177 9.08 0.07 7.41
C ALA A 177 9.06 0.73 6.03
N TYR A 178 10.01 1.64 5.79
CA TYR A 178 10.30 2.20 4.47
C TYR A 178 11.81 2.42 4.30
N PRO A 179 12.58 1.39 3.92
CA PRO A 179 14.01 1.56 3.62
C PRO A 179 14.19 2.43 2.37
N ARG A 180 14.67 3.67 2.52
CA ARG A 180 14.73 4.63 1.39
C ARG A 180 15.73 4.20 0.32
N ALA A 181 16.75 3.41 0.69
CA ALA A 181 17.69 2.83 -0.26
C ALA A 181 17.08 1.70 -1.12
N GLY A 182 15.83 1.32 -0.87
CA GLY A 182 15.08 0.35 -1.65
C GLY A 182 15.31 -1.10 -1.23
N LEU A 183 14.52 -2.00 -1.83
CA LEU A 183 14.60 -3.44 -1.55
C LEU A 183 15.97 -4.01 -1.95
N GLY A 184 16.48 -4.96 -1.16
CA GLY A 184 17.79 -5.59 -1.38
C GLY A 184 19.00 -4.80 -0.86
N SER A 185 18.82 -3.51 -0.53
CA SER A 185 19.87 -2.67 0.06
C SER A 185 20.28 -3.09 1.48
N ASP A 186 21.38 -2.53 1.97
CA ASP A 186 21.85 -2.74 3.33
C ASP A 186 20.86 -2.21 4.37
N ASP A 187 20.24 -1.06 4.10
CA ASP A 187 19.17 -0.47 4.90
C ASP A 187 17.96 -1.42 4.97
N TYR A 188 17.54 -1.97 3.82
CA TYR A 188 16.51 -3.00 3.78
C TYR A 188 16.83 -4.20 4.67
N ARG A 189 18.06 -4.74 4.60
CA ARG A 189 18.46 -5.88 5.43
C ARG A 189 18.44 -5.54 6.93
N LYS A 190 18.83 -4.32 7.31
CA LYS A 190 18.72 -3.84 8.70
C LYS A 190 17.26 -3.73 9.15
N MET A 191 16.38 -3.19 8.30
CA MET A 191 14.95 -3.12 8.59
C MET A 191 14.34 -4.51 8.75
N VAL A 192 14.73 -5.48 7.92
CA VAL A 192 14.30 -6.89 8.06
C VAL A 192 14.79 -7.47 9.39
N ALA A 193 16.06 -7.25 9.77
CA ALA A 193 16.58 -7.72 11.05
C ALA A 193 15.79 -7.18 12.23
N VAL A 194 15.42 -5.89 12.20
CA VAL A 194 14.57 -5.25 13.21
C VAL A 194 13.17 -5.89 13.26
N TRP A 195 12.51 -6.04 12.12
CA TRP A 195 11.14 -6.58 12.06
C TRP A 195 11.06 -8.08 12.35
N CYS A 196 12.16 -8.80 12.23
CA CYS A 196 12.24 -10.23 12.55
C CYS A 196 12.86 -10.50 13.93
N ALA A 197 13.21 -9.46 14.69
CA ALA A 197 13.71 -9.60 16.04
C ALA A 197 12.60 -10.08 17.01
N PRO A 198 12.94 -10.92 18.02
CA PRO A 198 11.99 -11.32 19.06
C PRO A 198 11.39 -10.13 19.81
N ASN A 199 12.20 -9.10 20.08
CA ASN A 199 11.76 -7.82 20.62
C ASN A 199 12.00 -6.71 19.60
N ARG A 200 10.99 -6.45 18.77
CA ARG A 200 11.05 -5.44 17.70
C ARG A 200 11.23 -4.01 18.22
N GLN A 201 10.69 -3.68 19.39
CA GLN A 201 10.84 -2.34 19.99
C GLN A 201 12.31 -2.09 20.36
N SER A 202 12.93 -3.03 21.08
CA SER A 202 14.35 -2.94 21.43
C SER A 202 15.21 -2.89 20.17
N ALA A 203 14.97 -3.79 19.21
CA ALA A 203 15.73 -3.85 17.98
C ALA A 203 15.62 -2.54 17.16
N LEU A 204 14.43 -1.93 17.06
CA LEU A 204 14.27 -0.65 16.39
C LEU A 204 15.05 0.46 17.09
N THR A 205 15.02 0.46 18.43
CA THR A 205 15.78 1.40 19.26
C THR A 205 17.27 1.24 19.05
N ASP A 206 17.76 0.00 19.04
CA ASP A 206 19.17 -0.32 18.79
C ASP A 206 19.61 0.15 17.39
N ALA A 207 18.87 -0.23 16.35
CA ALA A 207 19.17 0.14 14.97
C ALA A 207 19.18 1.66 14.77
N LYS A 208 18.21 2.39 15.33
CA LYS A 208 18.16 3.86 15.24
C LYS A 208 19.25 4.56 16.04
N ASN A 209 19.82 3.90 17.04
CA ASN A 209 21.01 4.35 17.76
C ASN A 209 22.33 3.91 17.10
N GLY A 210 22.27 3.29 15.91
CA GLY A 210 23.45 2.81 15.19
C GLY A 210 24.07 1.55 15.78
N ARG A 211 23.39 0.88 16.73
CA ARG A 211 23.83 -0.42 17.25
C ARG A 211 23.46 -1.52 16.26
N PRO A 212 24.31 -2.55 16.10
CA PRO A 212 24.01 -3.67 15.23
C PRO A 212 22.84 -4.49 15.79
N VAL A 213 21.95 -4.94 14.91
CA VAL A 213 20.84 -5.84 15.23
C VAL A 213 21.10 -7.15 14.49
N ALA A 214 21.16 -8.25 15.23
CA ALA A 214 21.32 -9.57 14.64
C ALA A 214 20.08 -9.92 13.79
N MET A 215 20.30 -10.62 12.68
CA MET A 215 19.19 -11.10 11.86
C MET A 215 18.37 -12.12 12.66
N GLY A 216 17.11 -11.79 12.92
CA GLY A 216 16.18 -12.69 13.59
C GLY A 216 15.67 -13.79 12.65
N GLN A 217 14.96 -14.77 13.23
CA GLN A 217 14.31 -15.84 12.48
C GLN A 217 12.82 -15.51 12.34
N CYS A 218 12.37 -15.22 11.12
CA CYS A 218 10.96 -15.04 10.80
C CYS A 218 10.64 -15.82 9.51
N ALA A 219 9.51 -16.54 9.48
CA ALA A 219 9.06 -17.25 8.28
C ALA A 219 8.66 -16.27 7.15
N ARG A 220 8.26 -15.06 7.52
CA ARG A 220 7.91 -13.95 6.63
C ARG A 220 8.29 -12.63 7.27
N THR A 221 8.78 -11.69 6.47
CA THR A 221 8.96 -10.28 6.85
C THR A 221 7.88 -9.41 6.20
N PRO A 222 7.31 -8.41 6.91
CA PRO A 222 6.35 -7.47 6.31
C PRO A 222 7.03 -6.31 5.58
N VAL A 223 8.36 -6.18 5.64
CA VAL A 223 9.10 -5.00 5.13
C VAL A 223 8.84 -4.75 3.65
N ASP A 224 8.81 -5.79 2.81
CA ASP A 224 8.53 -5.64 1.36
C ASP A 224 7.15 -5.06 1.10
N MET A 225 6.14 -5.59 1.79
CA MET A 225 4.75 -5.15 1.68
C MET A 225 4.62 -3.70 2.16
N GLN A 226 5.25 -3.37 3.29
CA GLN A 226 5.25 -2.04 3.87
C GLN A 226 5.95 -1.00 3.00
N TYR A 227 7.10 -1.35 2.42
CA TYR A 227 7.81 -0.52 1.46
C TYR A 227 6.94 -0.19 0.24
N ARG A 228 6.33 -1.22 -0.38
CA ARG A 228 5.43 -1.04 -1.53
C ARG A 228 4.19 -0.24 -1.18
N ALA A 229 3.64 -0.44 0.01
CA ALA A 229 2.54 0.37 0.52
C ALA A 229 2.94 1.84 0.64
N GLY A 230 4.12 2.16 1.17
CA GLY A 230 4.61 3.53 1.25
C GLY A 230 4.75 4.21 -0.11
N GLN A 231 5.16 3.47 -1.16
CA GLN A 231 5.20 4.00 -2.53
C GLN A 231 3.80 4.39 -3.01
N ARG A 232 2.81 3.51 -2.82
CA ARG A 232 1.40 3.75 -3.18
C ARG A 232 0.75 4.87 -2.35
N MET A 233 1.23 5.08 -1.13
CA MET A 233 0.82 6.20 -0.26
C MET A 233 1.41 7.55 -0.67
N GLY A 234 2.29 7.60 -1.68
CA GLY A 234 2.92 8.84 -2.14
C GLY A 234 3.99 9.36 -1.18
N LEU A 235 4.73 8.46 -0.52
CA LEU A 235 5.82 8.87 0.36
C LEU A 235 6.96 9.49 -0.46
N GLU A 236 7.30 10.73 -0.16
CA GLU A 236 8.43 11.46 -0.78
C GLU A 236 9.67 11.50 0.15
N GLY A 237 9.50 11.27 1.45
CA GLY A 237 10.58 11.25 2.43
C GLY A 237 10.18 10.63 3.76
N THR A 238 11.16 10.25 4.57
CA THR A 238 10.94 9.70 5.92
C THR A 238 11.45 10.67 7.01
N PRO A 239 10.78 10.77 8.17
CA PRO A 239 9.51 10.12 8.48
C PRO A 239 8.34 10.79 7.73
N MET A 240 7.37 9.98 7.32
CA MET A 240 6.03 10.45 6.93
C MET A 240 5.07 10.10 8.06
N ILE A 241 4.41 11.09 8.64
CA ILE A 241 3.47 10.92 9.76
C ILE A 241 2.04 11.04 9.23
N LEU A 242 1.27 9.98 9.41
CA LEU A 242 -0.15 9.91 9.07
C LEU A 242 -1.03 9.80 10.31
N ASP A 243 -2.23 10.35 10.25
CA ASP A 243 -3.31 10.00 11.19
C ASP A 243 -3.96 8.65 10.76
N PRO A 244 -4.82 8.04 11.60
CA PRO A 244 -5.50 6.79 11.24
C PRO A 244 -6.51 6.92 10.09
N ASP A 245 -6.91 8.14 9.74
CA ASP A 245 -7.75 8.45 8.57
C ASP A 245 -6.92 8.62 7.28
N GLY A 246 -5.61 8.39 7.34
CA GLY A 246 -4.71 8.49 6.20
C GLY A 246 -4.28 9.91 5.85
N ARG A 247 -4.71 10.93 6.60
CA ARG A 247 -4.30 12.32 6.35
C ARG A 247 -2.83 12.48 6.71
N MET A 248 -2.09 13.22 5.88
CA MET A 248 -0.72 13.56 6.20
C MET A 248 -0.67 14.66 7.27
N VAL A 249 -0.13 14.29 8.44
CA VAL A 249 0.02 15.21 9.56
C VAL A 249 1.21 16.14 9.30
N SER A 250 2.36 15.54 9.00
CA SER A 250 3.61 16.23 8.65
C SER A 250 4.66 15.21 8.18
N SER A 251 5.84 15.71 7.81
CA SER A 251 7.10 14.98 7.98
C SER A 251 7.50 14.97 9.46
N TYR A 252 8.77 15.19 9.82
CA TYR A 252 9.19 15.33 11.21
C TYR A 252 8.56 16.55 11.90
N LEU A 253 8.10 16.38 13.14
CA LEU A 253 7.77 17.46 14.09
C LEU A 253 8.23 17.06 15.49
N PRO A 254 8.77 17.97 16.31
CA PRO A 254 8.99 17.75 17.74
C PRO A 254 7.69 17.36 18.49
N PRO A 255 7.77 16.70 19.66
CA PRO A 255 6.62 16.17 20.40
C PRO A 255 5.47 17.16 20.61
N GLU A 256 5.76 18.34 21.11
CA GLU A 256 4.77 19.35 21.46
C GLU A 256 4.09 19.93 20.20
N GLN A 257 4.87 20.12 19.13
CA GLN A 257 4.34 20.60 17.84
C GLN A 257 3.47 19.54 17.16
N LEU A 258 3.85 18.26 17.26
CA LEU A 258 3.03 17.17 16.75
C LEU A 258 1.69 17.11 17.50
N LEU A 259 1.71 17.24 18.85
CA LEU A 259 0.49 17.30 19.64
C LEU A 259 -0.42 18.46 19.20
N GLN A 260 0.13 19.67 19.06
CA GLN A 260 -0.62 20.85 18.62
C GLN A 260 -1.23 20.64 17.22
N ARG A 261 -0.47 20.04 16.30
CA ARG A 261 -0.96 19.75 14.94
C ARG A 261 -2.12 18.75 14.96
N LEU A 262 -1.99 17.67 15.73
CA LEU A 262 -3.05 16.66 15.88
C LEU A 262 -4.31 17.28 16.52
N GLN A 263 -4.13 18.12 17.54
CA GLN A 263 -5.24 18.87 18.15
C GLN A 263 -5.90 19.82 17.16
N ALA A 264 -5.16 20.52 16.31
CA ALA A 264 -5.75 21.38 15.30
C ALA A 264 -6.53 20.58 14.23
N MET A 265 -6.05 19.39 13.87
CA MET A 265 -6.68 18.52 12.87
C MET A 265 -7.96 17.83 13.38
N HIS A 266 -8.03 17.49 14.67
CA HIS A 266 -9.13 16.70 15.25
C HIS A 266 -9.99 17.46 16.28
N GLY A 267 -9.49 18.59 16.79
CA GLY A 267 -10.09 19.42 17.83
C GLY A 267 -11.19 20.38 17.36
N GLY A 268 -11.58 20.33 16.08
CA GLY A 268 -12.83 20.92 15.60
C GLY A 268 -14.09 20.15 16.03
N THR A 269 -13.95 19.04 16.76
CA THR A 269 -15.04 18.13 17.14
C THR A 269 -14.97 17.71 18.62
N SER A 270 -14.60 18.61 19.52
CA SER A 270 -14.74 18.39 20.99
C SER A 270 -14.65 19.69 21.77
N ALA A 271 -15.68 20.52 21.63
CA ALA A 271 -16.08 21.52 22.63
C ALA A 271 -17.61 21.69 22.51
N GLY A 272 -18.33 20.78 23.16
CA GLY A 272 -19.77 20.75 23.29
C GLY A 272 -20.12 19.86 24.47
#